data_AF-A0A7V6AMT5-F1
#
_entry.id   AF-A0A7V6AMT5-F1
#
_cell.length_a   1.000
_cell.length_b   1.000
_cell.length_c   1.000
_cell.angle_alpha   90.00
_cell.angle_beta   90.00
_cell.angle_gamma   90.00
#
_symmetry.space_group_name_H-M   'P 1'
#
loop_
_entity.id
_entity.type
_entity.pdbx_description
1 polymer ?
#
loop_
_entity_poly.entity_id
_entity_poly.type
_entity_poly.pdbx_seq_one_letter_code
_entity_poly.pdbx_strand_id
1 'polypeptide(L)' 'MQKIRFKYVTLILLASTVWHFSARAGDKYWVNGSGSWEDYSHWADSANGKGGASLPGIEDNVFFTNESFTGESHPFI' A
#
# COMPACT_ATOMS: atom_id res chain seq x y z
N MET A 1 -42.37 -28.49 3.33
CA MET A 1 -41.27 -27.75 4.00
C MET A 1 -40.01 -28.60 3.90
N GLN A 2 -39.06 -28.22 3.04
CA GLN A 2 -37.83 -28.95 2.76
C GLN A 2 -36.92 -28.91 3.99
N LYS A 3 -36.72 -30.06 4.67
CA LYS A 3 -35.80 -30.19 5.79
C LYS A 3 -34.38 -30.25 5.24
N ILE A 4 -33.81 -29.08 4.94
CA ILE A 4 -32.37 -28.91 4.74
C ILE A 4 -31.67 -29.64 5.90
N ARG A 5 -30.87 -30.64 5.58
CA ARG A 5 -30.28 -31.53 6.58
C ARG A 5 -29.21 -30.75 7.31
N PHE A 6 -29.46 -30.43 8.58
CA PHE A 6 -28.63 -29.61 9.49
C PHE A 6 -27.14 -29.97 9.48
N LYS A 7 -26.81 -31.24 9.18
CA LYS A 7 -25.44 -31.75 9.01
C LYS A 7 -24.64 -31.07 7.87
N TYR A 8 -25.30 -30.59 6.82
CA TYR A 8 -24.64 -29.88 5.72
C TYR A 8 -24.51 -28.39 5.99
N VAL A 9 -25.39 -27.82 6.83
CA VAL A 9 -25.31 -26.40 7.23
C VAL A 9 -24.04 -26.13 8.04
N THR A 10 -23.71 -27.03 8.99
CA THR A 10 -22.45 -26.94 9.76
C THR A 10 -21.21 -27.19 8.91
N LEU A 11 -21.30 -28.07 7.91
CA LEU A 11 -20.22 -28.35 6.95
C LEU A 11 -19.95 -27.17 6.00
N ILE A 12 -21.01 -26.46 5.58
CA ILE A 12 -20.89 -25.24 4.76
C ILE A 12 -20.26 -24.09 5.55
N LEU A 13 -20.60 -23.93 6.83
CA LEU A 13 -20.03 -22.87 7.70
C LEU A 13 -18.55 -23.09 8.02
N LEU A 14 -18.11 -24.34 8.17
CA LEU A 14 -16.68 -24.67 8.35
C LEU A 14 -15.87 -24.52 7.06
N ALA A 15 -16.50 -24.72 5.89
CA ALA A 15 -15.86 -24.49 4.60
C ALA A 15 -15.71 -22.99 4.25
N SER A 16 -16.51 -22.11 4.85
CA SER A 16 -16.50 -20.67 4.57
C SER A 16 -15.49 -19.84 5.39
N THR A 17 -14.77 -20.44 6.34
CA THR A 17 -13.76 -19.71 7.14
C THR A 17 -12.39 -19.67 6.48
N VAL A 18 -12.18 -20.44 5.42
CA VAL A 18 -11.02 -20.27 4.55
C VAL A 18 -11.29 -19.07 3.65
N TRP A 19 -10.23 -18.39 3.23
CA TRP A 19 -10.22 -17.27 2.29
C TRP A 19 -10.66 -15.96 2.93
N HIS A 20 -9.68 -15.14 3.33
CA HIS A 20 -9.47 -13.76 2.88
C HIS A 20 -8.17 -13.25 3.53
N PHE A 21 -7.02 -13.66 2.97
CA PHE A 21 -5.80 -12.85 3.18
C PHE A 21 -5.96 -11.61 2.32
N SER A 22 -6.62 -10.58 2.84
CA SER A 22 -6.65 -9.28 2.18
C SER A 22 -5.28 -8.63 2.38
N ALA A 23 -4.49 -8.57 1.31
CA ALA A 23 -3.36 -7.65 1.27
C ALA A 23 -3.92 -6.22 1.36
N ARG A 24 -3.37 -5.41 2.27
CA ARG A 24 -3.71 -3.99 2.40
C ARG A 24 -2.82 -3.23 1.43
N ALA A 25 -3.38 -2.86 0.28
CA ALA A 25 -2.83 -1.85 -0.60
C ALA A 25 -3.04 -0.46 0.03
N GLY A 26 -2.00 0.37 0.03
CA GLY A 26 -2.05 1.76 0.41
C GLY A 26 -1.30 2.64 -0.60
N ASP A 27 -1.39 3.96 -0.38
CA ASP A 27 -0.68 4.93 -1.19
C ASP A 27 0.63 5.34 -0.49
N LYS A 28 1.70 5.45 -1.27
CA LYS A 28 3.03 5.85 -0.82
C LYS A 28 3.55 6.97 -1.71
N TYR A 29 4.08 8.01 -1.08
CA TYR A 29 4.50 9.23 -1.76
C TYR A 29 6.00 9.42 -1.58
N TRP A 30 6.71 9.61 -2.69
CA TRP A 30 8.13 9.96 -2.67
C TRP A 30 8.32 11.42 -2.27
N VAL A 31 9.24 11.70 -1.36
CA VAL A 31 9.53 13.04 -0.85
C VAL A 31 11.04 13.27 -0.71
N ASN A 32 11.47 14.49 -0.41
CA ASN A 32 12.85 14.86 -0.07
C ASN A 32 13.89 14.72 -1.21
N GLY A 33 13.47 14.76 -2.48
CA GLY A 33 14.40 14.83 -3.61
C GLY A 33 15.03 13.48 -3.99
N SER A 34 16.19 13.51 -4.62
CA SER A 34 16.92 12.31 -5.03
C SER A 34 17.40 11.49 -3.82
N GLY A 35 17.37 10.17 -3.93
CA GLY A 35 17.81 9.27 -2.86
C GLY A 35 17.69 7.81 -3.24
N SER A 36 17.98 6.92 -2.28
CA SER A 36 17.82 5.47 -2.46
C SER A 36 16.39 5.06 -2.19
N TRP A 37 15.87 4.11 -2.97
CA TRP A 37 14.52 3.60 -2.80
C TRP A 37 14.26 3.04 -1.39
N GLU A 38 15.28 2.44 -0.79
CA GLU A 38 15.24 1.77 0.51
C GLU A 38 15.35 2.75 1.70
N ASP A 39 15.56 4.03 1.44
CA ASP A 39 15.62 5.04 2.48
C ASP A 39 14.21 5.51 2.88
N TYR A 40 13.80 5.11 4.09
CA TYR A 40 12.52 5.45 4.70
C TYR A 40 12.27 6.96 4.77
N SER A 41 13.33 7.77 4.82
CA SER A 41 13.21 9.23 4.84
C SER A 41 12.64 9.80 3.53
N HIS A 42 12.60 9.03 2.45
CA HIS A 42 11.99 9.43 1.18
C HIS A 42 10.53 8.97 1.01
N TRP A 43 9.93 8.29 2.00
CA TRP A 43 8.56 7.79 1.91
C TRP A 43 7.61 8.48 2.88
N ALA A 44 6.44 8.87 2.39
CA ALA A 44 5.35 9.46 3.17
C ALA A 44 4.00 8.75 2.91
N ASP A 45 3.10 8.79 3.91
CA ASP A 45 1.72 8.27 3.80
C ASP A 45 0.73 9.28 3.20
N SER A 46 1.20 10.48 2.82
CA SER A 46 0.40 11.50 2.14
C SER A 46 1.28 12.38 1.24
N ALA A 47 0.68 13.00 0.21
CA ALA A 47 1.40 13.75 -0.83
C ALA A 47 2.30 14.89 -0.31
N ASN A 48 1.94 15.52 0.82
CA ASN A 48 2.70 16.59 1.47
C ASN A 48 3.16 16.16 2.88
N GLY A 49 3.20 14.85 3.12
CA GLY A 49 3.60 14.28 4.41
C GLY A 49 5.10 14.40 4.63
N LYS A 50 5.52 14.25 5.88
CA LYS A 50 6.94 14.09 6.21
C LYS A 50 7.40 12.68 5.83
N GLY A 51 8.65 12.59 5.39
CA GLY A 51 9.35 11.33 5.22
C GLY A 51 9.44 10.51 6.51
N GLY A 52 9.63 9.20 6.38
CA GLY A 52 9.72 8.25 7.48
C GLY A 52 8.61 7.19 7.51
N ALA A 53 7.77 7.12 6.48
CA ALA A 53 6.83 6.02 6.29
C ALA A 53 7.56 4.73 5.90
N SER A 54 6.86 3.59 5.99
CA SER A 54 7.40 2.31 5.56
C SER A 54 7.63 2.27 4.04
N LEU A 55 8.54 1.40 3.60
CA LEU A 55 8.70 1.10 2.18
C LEU A 55 7.37 0.63 1.57
N PRO A 56 7.09 1.00 0.31
CA PRO A 56 5.96 0.46 -0.43
C PRO A 56 6.11 -1.06 -0.62
N GLY A 57 5.02 -1.78 -0.35
CA GLY A 57 4.87 -3.18 -0.72
C GLY A 57 4.46 -3.36 -2.18
N ILE A 58 4.37 -4.62 -2.62
CA ILE A 58 4.04 -4.97 -4.01
C ILE A 58 2.64 -4.53 -4.46
N GLU A 59 1.71 -4.38 -3.51
CA GLU A 59 0.33 -3.96 -3.77
C GLU A 59 0.13 -2.44 -3.54
N ASP A 60 1.16 -1.72 -3.10
CA ASP A 60 1.04 -0.29 -2.81
C ASP A 60 1.18 0.55 -4.09
N ASN A 61 0.41 1.62 -4.16
CA ASN A 61 0.57 2.63 -5.21
C ASN A 61 1.70 3.58 -4.84
N VAL A 62 2.59 3.85 -5.79
CA VAL A 62 3.70 4.79 -5.62
C VAL A 62 3.46 6.05 -6.44
N PHE A 63 3.52 7.20 -5.76
CA PHE A 63 3.29 8.51 -6.36
C PHE A 63 4.54 9.37 -6.27
N PHE A 64 4.91 9.95 -7.41
CA PHE A 64 5.85 11.06 -7.50
C PHE A 64 5.05 12.33 -7.81
N THR A 65 5.09 13.30 -6.92
CA THR A 65 4.35 14.57 -6.99
C THR A 65 5.31 15.74 -7.13
N ASN A 66 4.78 16.96 -7.10
CA ASN A 66 5.60 18.18 -7.10
C ASN A 66 6.56 18.25 -5.89
N GLU A 67 6.22 17.63 -4.77
CA GLU A 67 7.05 17.61 -3.56
C GLU A 67 8.13 16.53 -3.59
N SER A 68 8.10 15.64 -4.60
CA SER A 68 9.08 14.56 -4.76
C SER A 68 10.44 15.10 -5.18
N PHE A 69 10.45 16.08 -6.09
CA PHE A 69 11.66 16.68 -6.62
C PHE A 69 11.46 18.18 -6.72
N THR A 70 12.02 18.93 -5.78
CA THR A 70 12.14 20.38 -5.93
C THR A 70 13.28 20.63 -6.93
N GLY A 71 12.93 21.15 -8.11
CA GLY A 71 13.83 21.22 -9.24
C GLY A 71 15.17 21.88 -8.90
N GLU A 72 16.23 21.08 -8.89
CA GLU A 72 17.57 21.60 -9.10
C GLU A 72 17.62 22.13 -10.54
N SER A 73 17.45 23.44 -10.68
CA SER A 73 17.79 24.11 -11.92
C SER A 73 19.30 24.05 -12.08
N HIS A 74 19.79 23.00 -12.75
CA HIS A 74 21.15 23.00 -13.26
C HIS A 74 21.26 24.18 -14.24
N PRO A 75 22.08 25.21 -13.95
CA PRO A 75 22.41 26.18 -14.96
C PRO A 75 23.09 25.41 -16.10
N PHE A 76 22.68 25.64 -17.34
CA PHE A 76 23.47 25.23 -18.50
C PHE A 76 24.80 25.98 -18.42
N ILE A 77 25.81 25.34 -17.83
CA ILE A 77 27.23 25.69 -17.91
C ILE A 77 27.95 24.59 -18.69
#